data_AF-A0A410MJG2-F1
#
_entry.id   AF-A0A410MJG2-F1
#
_cell.length_a   1.000
_cell.length_b   1.000
_cell.length_c   1.000
_cell.angle_alpha   90.00
_cell.angle_beta   90.00
_cell.angle_gamma   90.00
#
_symmetry.space_group_name_H-M   'P 1'
#
loop_
_entity.id
_entity.type
_entity.pdbx_description
1 polymer ?
#
loop_
_entity_poly.entity_id
_entity_poly.type
_entity_poly.pdbx_seq_one_letter_code
_entity_poly.pdbx_strand_id
1 'polypeptide(L)'
;MANDTLQSQELDLGLYTSKRGEVPFWDHPHAKGCKFLPKNYRPHVTIESVLSLYMKRKIDDTDLILLKVLGDAVCCNEDQLRRYLSSKISRSSVSKRLDKFRRYGLVERWKVRIKSEDEDEARKPPAPFVLGIAGYKLLKHYYNDEFFMDPNRWDHLGISAVQRYVAMNEIRCRLIEAKAAKAWKWNPSLTFYKNIRNPMGAAEIRTPRGNINFIMERLQMSQDFVGFMKSKLHQWTKVFEKQQNLLLDDMHELLPTVIISASTLSMGETLHTNVMLDTFPFNVWVTVEEDMESDGLENSFYRPEGKELKRIKLDFLSGSS
;
A
#
# COMPACT_ATOMS: atom_id res chain seq x y z
N MET A 1 -3.20 -5.26 -45.28
CA MET A 1 -3.86 -6.32 -44.48
C MET A 1 -2.84 -6.96 -43.55
N ALA A 2 -2.25 -6.17 -42.64
CA ALA A 2 -1.12 -6.58 -41.80
C ALA A 2 -1.25 -5.98 -40.39
N ASN A 3 -2.47 -6.01 -39.82
CA ASN A 3 -2.74 -5.47 -38.48
C ASN A 3 -3.59 -6.39 -37.57
N ASP A 4 -4.07 -7.53 -38.07
CA ASP A 4 -4.94 -8.43 -37.27
C ASP A 4 -4.18 -9.54 -36.54
N THR A 5 -2.85 -9.64 -36.72
CA THR A 5 -2.03 -10.71 -36.12
C THR A 5 -1.28 -10.29 -34.84
N LEU A 6 -1.43 -9.02 -34.42
CA LEU A 6 -0.83 -8.49 -33.19
C LEU A 6 -1.83 -8.40 -32.01
N GLN A 7 -3.10 -8.75 -32.23
CA GLN A 7 -4.14 -8.79 -31.17
C GLN A 7 -4.38 -10.18 -30.58
N SER A 8 -3.78 -11.24 -31.14
CA SER A 8 -4.03 -12.64 -30.75
C SER A 8 -2.89 -13.29 -29.96
N GLN A 9 -2.01 -12.49 -29.37
CA GLN A 9 -1.06 -12.91 -28.33
C GLN A 9 -1.26 -12.10 -27.04
N GLU A 10 -2.51 -11.82 -26.67
CA GLU A 10 -2.81 -11.62 -25.26
C GLU A 10 -2.51 -12.98 -24.59
N LEU A 11 -1.36 -13.06 -23.93
CA LEU A 11 -1.02 -14.15 -23.03
C LEU A 11 -2.28 -14.48 -22.23
N ASP A 12 -2.69 -15.74 -22.31
CA ASP A 12 -3.64 -16.41 -21.42
C ASP A 12 -3.04 -16.38 -20.00
N LEU A 13 -2.90 -15.17 -19.44
CA LEU A 13 -2.49 -14.90 -18.07
C LEU A 13 -3.65 -15.40 -17.24
N GLY A 14 -3.54 -16.65 -16.76
CA GLY A 14 -4.49 -17.21 -15.82
C GLY A 14 -4.73 -16.20 -14.70
N LEU A 15 -5.87 -15.51 -14.74
CA LEU A 15 -6.21 -14.50 -13.76
C LEU A 15 -6.44 -15.19 -12.43
N TYR A 16 -5.82 -14.67 -11.37
CA TYR A 16 -6.08 -15.19 -10.03
C TYR A 16 -7.36 -14.56 -9.51
N THR A 17 -8.36 -15.40 -9.28
CA THR A 17 -9.66 -14.99 -8.78
C THR A 17 -9.77 -15.25 -7.28
N SER A 18 -10.58 -14.44 -6.64
CA SER A 18 -11.04 -14.64 -5.27
C SER A 18 -11.86 -15.93 -5.16
N LYS A 19 -12.16 -16.37 -3.93
CA LYS A 19 -13.07 -17.49 -3.64
C LYS A 19 -14.47 -17.30 -4.23
N ARG A 20 -14.84 -16.08 -4.61
CA ARG A 20 -16.12 -15.72 -5.26
C ARG A 20 -16.03 -15.68 -6.79
N GLY A 21 -14.85 -15.93 -7.38
CA GLY A 21 -14.63 -15.83 -8.83
C GLY A 21 -14.37 -14.41 -9.34
N GLU A 22 -14.30 -13.40 -8.47
CA GLU A 22 -14.00 -12.01 -8.85
C GLU A 22 -12.47 -11.78 -8.87
N VAL A 23 -11.98 -11.02 -9.84
CA VAL A 23 -10.59 -10.52 -9.85
C VAL A 23 -10.49 -9.29 -8.94
N PRO A 24 -9.59 -9.25 -7.95
CA PRO A 24 -9.48 -8.12 -7.03
C PRO A 24 -9.19 -6.79 -7.73
N PHE A 25 -9.97 -5.75 -7.43
CA PHE A 25 -9.87 -4.44 -8.08
C PHE A 25 -8.45 -3.83 -8.02
N TRP A 26 -7.83 -3.86 -6.83
CA TRP A 26 -6.49 -3.31 -6.61
C TRP A 26 -5.35 -4.18 -7.16
N ASP A 27 -5.67 -5.31 -7.77
CA ASP A 27 -4.68 -6.16 -8.42
C ASP A 27 -5.03 -6.48 -9.88
N HIS A 28 -6.14 -5.92 -10.38
CA HIS A 28 -6.64 -6.18 -11.71
C HIS A 28 -5.62 -5.74 -12.79
N PRO A 29 -5.14 -6.64 -13.67
CA PRO A 29 -4.13 -6.31 -14.68
C PRO A 29 -4.57 -5.24 -15.68
N HIS A 30 -5.86 -5.19 -15.97
CA HIS A 30 -6.45 -4.19 -16.90
C HIS A 30 -6.90 -2.88 -16.23
N ALA A 31 -6.49 -2.62 -14.98
CA ALA A 31 -6.77 -1.35 -14.34
C ALA A 31 -6.07 -0.20 -15.09
N LYS A 32 -6.83 0.85 -15.36
CA LYS A 32 -6.33 2.13 -15.89
C LYS A 32 -6.60 3.21 -14.86
N GLY A 33 -5.72 4.19 -14.80
CA GLY A 33 -6.01 5.38 -14.02
C GLY A 33 -5.20 6.60 -14.41
N CYS A 34 -5.73 7.75 -14.05
CA CYS A 34 -5.11 9.05 -14.28
C CYS A 34 -5.49 10.04 -13.17
N LYS A 35 -4.70 11.11 -13.04
CA LYS A 35 -5.03 12.24 -12.18
C LYS A 35 -6.32 12.90 -12.64
N PHE A 36 -7.26 13.10 -11.72
CA PHE A 36 -8.55 13.71 -11.98
C PHE A 36 -8.64 15.10 -11.33
N LEU A 37 -8.37 16.11 -12.15
CA LEU A 37 -8.33 17.50 -11.71
C LEU A 37 -9.75 18.11 -11.60
N PRO A 38 -10.03 18.95 -10.59
CA PRO A 38 -11.30 19.68 -10.51
C PRO A 38 -11.37 20.79 -11.57
N LYS A 39 -12.58 21.20 -11.98
CA LYS A 39 -12.79 22.26 -12.99
C LYS A 39 -12.14 23.61 -12.61
N ASN A 40 -12.04 23.91 -11.32
CA ASN A 40 -11.47 25.13 -10.76
C ASN A 40 -10.09 24.89 -10.12
N TYR A 41 -9.29 24.02 -10.73
CA TYR A 41 -7.93 23.73 -10.29
C TYR A 41 -7.02 24.95 -10.42
N ARG A 42 -6.50 25.43 -9.29
CA ARG A 42 -5.55 26.55 -9.19
C ARG A 42 -4.46 26.19 -8.18
N PRO A 43 -3.47 25.36 -8.57
CA PRO A 43 -2.49 24.85 -7.64
C PRO A 43 -1.53 25.94 -7.16
N HIS A 44 -1.16 25.87 -5.89
CA HIS A 44 -0.10 26.68 -5.31
C HIS A 44 1.25 25.96 -5.50
N VAL A 45 2.17 26.57 -6.25
CA VAL A 45 3.43 25.91 -6.67
C VAL A 45 4.68 26.44 -5.96
N THR A 46 4.60 27.56 -5.24
CA THR A 46 5.70 28.13 -4.46
C THR A 46 5.43 28.05 -2.95
N ILE A 47 6.48 27.97 -2.14
CA ILE A 47 6.33 27.82 -0.67
C ILE A 47 5.58 29.02 -0.09
N GLU A 48 5.87 30.24 -0.55
CA GLU A 48 5.22 31.48 -0.10
C GLU A 48 3.73 31.46 -0.40
N SER A 49 3.36 31.01 -1.60
CA SER A 49 1.96 30.91 -2.01
C SER A 49 1.19 29.89 -1.17
N VAL A 50 1.85 28.79 -0.78
CA VAL A 50 1.28 27.73 0.04
C VAL A 50 1.15 28.17 1.50
N LEU A 51 2.18 28.79 2.08
CA LEU A 51 2.13 29.35 3.43
C LEU A 51 1.06 30.45 3.56
N SER A 52 0.82 31.21 2.49
CA SER A 52 -0.26 32.20 2.45
C SER A 52 -1.65 31.58 2.67
N LEU A 53 -1.86 30.29 2.31
CA LEU A 53 -3.12 29.61 2.59
C LEU A 53 -3.35 29.45 4.09
N TYR A 54 -2.30 29.13 4.84
CA TYR A 54 -2.36 28.98 6.29
C TYR A 54 -2.51 30.35 6.96
N MET A 55 -1.69 31.33 6.58
CA MET A 55 -1.75 32.70 7.13
C MET A 55 -3.11 33.38 6.87
N LYS A 56 -3.71 33.15 5.71
CA LYS A 56 -5.05 33.68 5.35
C LYS A 56 -6.20 32.81 5.86
N ARG A 57 -5.93 31.81 6.71
CA ARG A 57 -6.91 30.88 7.28
C ARG A 57 -7.77 30.17 6.22
N LYS A 58 -7.21 29.90 5.04
CA LYS A 58 -7.83 29.06 4.00
C LYS A 58 -7.67 27.58 4.32
N ILE A 59 -6.61 27.25 5.05
CA ILE A 59 -6.40 25.96 5.71
C ILE A 59 -6.14 26.17 7.20
N ASP A 60 -6.48 25.18 8.02
CA ASP A 60 -6.33 25.17 9.48
C ASP A 60 -5.46 23.99 9.96
N ASP A 61 -5.26 23.85 11.27
CA ASP A 61 -4.45 22.75 11.83
C ASP A 61 -5.08 21.36 11.59
N THR A 62 -6.41 21.30 11.46
CA THR A 62 -7.09 20.05 11.12
C THR A 62 -6.78 19.64 9.69
N ASP A 63 -6.64 20.62 8.79
CA ASP A 63 -6.18 20.40 7.43
C ASP A 63 -4.74 19.89 7.39
N LEU A 64 -3.85 20.45 8.22
CA LEU A 64 -2.47 19.97 8.35
C LEU A 64 -2.42 18.51 8.83
N ILE A 65 -3.25 18.14 9.82
CA ILE A 65 -3.34 16.75 10.29
C ILE A 65 -3.80 15.81 9.16
N LEU A 66 -4.84 16.19 8.41
CA LEU A 66 -5.33 15.38 7.28
C LEU A 66 -4.23 15.19 6.22
N LEU A 67 -3.54 16.29 5.85
CA LEU A 67 -2.44 16.24 4.89
C LEU A 67 -1.30 15.36 5.39
N LYS A 68 -0.92 15.49 6.67
CA LYS A 68 0.13 14.68 7.27
C LYS A 68 -0.22 13.19 7.24
N VAL A 69 -1.45 12.82 7.62
CA VAL A 69 -1.92 11.42 7.55
C VAL A 69 -1.87 10.88 6.12
N LEU A 70 -2.30 11.68 5.12
CA LEU A 70 -2.19 11.31 3.71
C LEU A 70 -0.73 11.17 3.26
N GLY A 71 0.14 12.08 3.70
CA GLY A 71 1.58 12.04 3.41
C GLY A 71 2.24 10.77 3.93
N ASP A 72 1.97 10.42 5.19
CA ASP A 72 2.47 9.21 5.84
C ASP A 72 1.91 7.94 5.23
N ALA A 73 0.69 8.00 4.70
CA ALA A 73 0.08 6.92 3.94
C ALA A 73 0.65 6.81 2.53
N VAL A 74 1.32 7.83 1.97
CA VAL A 74 1.77 7.94 0.57
C VAL A 74 0.63 7.99 -0.44
N CYS A 75 -0.26 6.99 -0.45
CA CYS A 75 -1.47 6.93 -1.28
C CYS A 75 -2.55 6.06 -0.64
N CYS A 76 -3.73 6.63 -0.39
CA CYS A 76 -4.84 5.91 0.23
C CYS A 76 -6.17 6.31 -0.38
N ASN A 77 -7.15 5.41 -0.33
CA ASN A 77 -8.51 5.74 -0.74
C ASN A 77 -9.22 6.59 0.35
N GLU A 78 -10.34 7.21 -0.02
CA GLU A 78 -11.08 8.07 0.91
C GLU A 78 -11.60 7.35 2.15
N ASP A 79 -11.97 6.06 2.04
CA ASP A 79 -12.44 5.29 3.19
C ASP A 79 -11.31 5.05 4.20
N GLN A 80 -10.11 4.70 3.74
CA GLN A 80 -8.92 4.57 4.58
C GLN A 80 -8.61 5.89 5.32
N LEU A 81 -8.67 7.04 4.63
CA LEU A 81 -8.50 8.35 5.28
C LEU A 81 -9.54 8.60 6.36
N ARG A 82 -10.81 8.27 6.09
CA ARG A 82 -11.89 8.41 7.06
C ARG A 82 -11.68 7.51 8.28
N ARG A 83 -11.16 6.30 8.11
CA ARG A 83 -10.84 5.39 9.21
C ARG A 83 -9.67 5.90 10.05
N TYR A 84 -8.56 6.31 9.42
CA TYR A 84 -7.43 6.93 10.11
C TYR A 84 -7.82 8.16 10.95
N LEU A 85 -8.73 8.99 10.42
CA LEU A 85 -9.12 10.25 11.05
C LEU A 85 -10.39 10.15 11.90
N SER A 86 -10.97 8.95 12.05
CA SER A 86 -12.27 8.74 12.69
C SER A 86 -12.37 9.31 14.12
N SER A 87 -11.26 9.34 14.86
CA SER A 87 -11.18 9.89 16.22
C SER A 87 -11.06 11.42 16.28
N LYS A 88 -10.78 12.10 15.16
CA LYS A 88 -10.51 13.55 15.09
C LYS A 88 -11.45 14.32 14.17
N ILE A 89 -11.91 13.70 13.08
CA ILE A 89 -12.65 14.35 12.01
C ILE A 89 -13.80 13.45 11.56
N SER A 90 -15.01 14.01 11.44
CA SER A 90 -16.15 13.27 10.91
C SER A 90 -15.96 12.90 9.44
N ARG A 91 -16.56 11.77 9.02
CA ARG A 91 -16.48 11.27 7.64
C ARG A 91 -16.85 12.33 6.59
N SER A 92 -17.89 13.12 6.83
CA SER A 92 -18.35 14.17 5.92
C SER A 92 -17.41 15.38 5.87
N SER A 93 -16.73 15.69 6.97
CA SER A 93 -15.73 16.75 7.04
C SER A 93 -14.47 16.38 6.25
N VAL A 94 -14.03 15.12 6.30
CA VAL A 94 -12.92 14.61 5.45
C VAL A 94 -13.21 14.85 3.97
N SER A 95 -14.38 14.48 3.46
CA SER A 95 -14.75 14.69 2.05
C SER A 95 -14.73 16.16 1.64
N LYS A 96 -15.35 17.03 2.45
CA LYS A 96 -15.39 18.49 2.19
C LYS A 96 -13.99 19.10 2.15
N ARG A 97 -13.11 18.66 3.05
CA ARG A 97 -11.70 19.12 3.11
C ARG A 97 -10.92 18.61 1.90
N LEU A 98 -11.07 17.35 1.50
CA LEU A 98 -10.42 16.81 0.29
C LEU A 98 -10.83 17.58 -0.98
N ASP A 99 -12.11 17.89 -1.16
CA ASP A 99 -12.55 18.70 -2.31
C ASP A 99 -12.05 20.15 -2.26
N LYS A 100 -11.88 20.72 -1.07
CA LYS A 100 -11.17 22.00 -0.88
C LYS A 100 -9.69 21.87 -1.29
N PHE A 101 -9.00 20.83 -0.83
CA PHE A 101 -7.58 20.61 -1.10
C PHE A 101 -7.25 20.43 -2.57
N ARG A 102 -8.10 19.70 -3.30
CA ARG A 102 -7.94 19.49 -4.74
C ARG A 102 -7.88 20.82 -5.49
N ARG A 103 -8.66 21.82 -5.08
CA ARG A 103 -8.67 23.15 -5.73
C ARG A 103 -7.34 23.86 -5.62
N TYR A 104 -6.67 23.75 -4.46
CA TYR A 104 -5.40 24.40 -4.17
C TYR A 104 -4.17 23.56 -4.55
N GLY A 105 -4.36 22.36 -5.10
CA GLY A 105 -3.27 21.42 -5.38
C GLY A 105 -2.60 20.84 -4.13
N LEU A 106 -3.30 20.85 -2.98
CA LEU A 106 -2.79 20.25 -1.74
C LEU A 106 -2.84 18.71 -1.81
N VAL A 107 -3.84 18.16 -2.51
CA VAL A 107 -3.98 16.74 -2.79
C VAL A 107 -4.36 16.54 -4.25
N GLU A 108 -4.02 15.38 -4.79
CA GLU A 108 -4.46 14.93 -6.11
C GLU A 108 -5.32 13.69 -5.96
N ARG A 109 -6.43 13.65 -6.69
CA ARG A 109 -7.32 12.49 -6.74
C ARG A 109 -7.03 11.72 -8.00
N TRP A 110 -6.93 10.40 -7.88
CA TRP A 110 -6.84 9.49 -9.02
C TRP A 110 -8.23 8.96 -9.38
N LYS A 111 -8.47 8.84 -10.68
CA LYS A 111 -9.63 8.14 -11.24
C LYS A 111 -9.12 6.79 -11.74
N VAL A 112 -9.64 5.71 -11.17
CA VAL A 112 -9.24 4.34 -11.50
C VAL A 112 -10.46 3.59 -12.07
N ARG A 113 -10.25 2.79 -13.11
CA ARG A 113 -11.29 2.00 -13.80
C ARG A 113 -10.70 0.71 -14.35
N ILE A 114 -11.54 -0.30 -14.57
CA ILE A 114 -11.17 -1.51 -15.31
C ILE A 114 -11.66 -1.36 -16.76
N LYS A 115 -10.80 -1.65 -17.75
CA LYS A 115 -11.05 -1.40 -19.18
C LYS A 115 -12.32 -2.09 -19.73
N SER A 116 -12.76 -3.20 -19.15
CA SER A 116 -13.94 -3.95 -19.58
C SER A 116 -15.25 -3.46 -18.96
N GLU A 117 -15.19 -2.61 -17.92
CA GLU A 117 -16.35 -2.05 -17.21
C GLU A 117 -16.72 -0.65 -17.76
N ASP A 118 -16.64 -0.44 -19.08
CA ASP A 118 -17.15 0.79 -19.71
C ASP A 118 -18.70 0.86 -19.67
N GLU A 119 -19.38 -0.20 -19.21
CA GLU A 119 -20.79 -0.24 -18.84
C GLU A 119 -20.94 -0.83 -17.44
N ASP A 120 -20.81 -0.01 -16.39
CA ASP A 120 -21.74 0.01 -15.25
C ASP A 120 -21.31 0.97 -14.13
N GLU A 121 -22.25 1.84 -13.73
CA GLU A 121 -22.18 2.67 -12.53
C GLU A 121 -22.27 1.86 -11.21
N ALA A 122 -22.28 0.52 -11.28
CA ALA A 122 -22.63 -0.39 -10.18
C ALA A 122 -21.64 -0.35 -9.00
N ARG A 123 -20.35 -0.06 -9.24
CA ARG A 123 -19.37 0.21 -8.18
C ARG A 123 -18.71 1.55 -8.46
N LYS A 124 -18.98 2.56 -7.63
CA LYS A 124 -18.19 3.80 -7.63
C LYS A 124 -16.74 3.40 -7.38
N PRO A 125 -15.82 3.56 -8.36
CA PRO A 125 -14.47 3.11 -8.19
C PRO A 125 -13.87 3.88 -7.01
N PRO A 126 -13.11 3.20 -6.14
CA PRO A 126 -12.47 3.87 -5.03
C PRO A 126 -11.59 5.01 -5.56
N ALA A 127 -11.57 6.11 -4.81
CA ALA A 127 -10.90 7.34 -5.19
C ALA A 127 -9.60 7.48 -4.40
N PRO A 128 -8.46 7.00 -4.92
CA PRO A 128 -7.18 7.21 -4.27
C PRO A 128 -6.84 8.69 -4.25
N PHE A 129 -6.26 9.12 -3.15
CA PHE A 129 -5.66 10.42 -2.98
C PHE A 129 -4.16 10.25 -2.76
N VAL A 130 -3.41 11.23 -3.27
CA VAL A 130 -1.97 11.42 -3.02
C VAL A 130 -1.74 12.89 -2.68
N LEU A 131 -0.59 13.21 -2.09
CA LEU A 131 -0.20 14.62 -1.94
C LEU A 131 -0.06 15.28 -3.32
N GLY A 132 -0.58 16.50 -3.43
CA GLY A 132 -0.30 17.36 -4.57
C GLY A 132 0.90 18.26 -4.30
N ILE A 133 1.35 19.00 -5.33
CA ILE A 133 2.52 19.88 -5.26
C ILE A 133 2.50 20.85 -4.07
N ALA A 134 1.34 21.42 -3.75
CA ALA A 134 1.18 22.35 -2.64
C ALA A 134 1.29 21.63 -1.29
N GLY A 135 0.67 20.45 -1.17
CA GLY A 135 0.64 19.68 0.07
C GLY A 135 2.02 19.13 0.40
N TYR A 136 2.74 18.64 -0.60
CA TYR A 136 4.14 18.23 -0.48
C TYR A 136 5.02 19.38 0.03
N LYS A 137 4.95 20.56 -0.60
CA LYS A 137 5.73 21.73 -0.17
C LYS A 137 5.39 22.19 1.24
N LEU A 138 4.10 22.19 1.60
CA LEU A 138 3.64 22.54 2.94
C LEU A 138 4.20 21.58 3.99
N LEU A 139 4.09 20.27 3.76
CA LEU A 139 4.57 19.28 4.71
C LEU A 139 6.09 19.26 4.79
N LYS A 140 6.82 19.38 3.67
CA LYS A 140 8.28 19.50 3.70
C LYS A 140 8.78 20.76 4.40
N HIS A 141 7.98 21.82 4.47
CA HIS A 141 8.33 23.01 5.25
C HIS A 141 8.26 22.74 6.76
N TYR A 142 7.22 22.05 7.24
CA TYR A 142 7.03 21.76 8.67
C TYR A 142 7.71 20.48 9.17
N TYR A 143 7.91 19.50 8.28
CA TYR A 143 8.47 18.17 8.54
C TYR A 143 9.58 17.91 7.50
N ASN A 144 10.70 18.62 7.65
CA ASN A 144 11.73 18.72 6.61
C ASN A 144 12.64 17.49 6.50
N ASP A 145 12.71 16.67 7.53
CA ASP A 145 13.43 15.41 7.64
C ASP A 145 12.59 14.21 7.23
N GLU A 146 11.27 14.31 7.36
CA GLU A 146 10.36 13.22 7.02
C GLU A 146 10.24 12.96 5.51
N PHE A 147 9.96 11.69 5.17
CA PHE A 147 9.70 11.27 3.81
C PHE A 147 8.26 11.54 3.39
N PHE A 148 8.09 12.30 2.30
CA PHE A 148 6.84 12.38 1.55
C PHE A 148 7.12 12.09 0.07
N MET A 149 6.21 11.36 -0.58
CA MET A 149 6.35 11.07 -2.01
C MET A 149 6.23 12.36 -2.83
N ASP A 150 7.25 12.65 -3.66
CA ASP A 150 7.18 13.77 -4.60
C ASP A 150 6.02 13.54 -5.60
N PRO A 151 5.07 14.50 -5.70
CA PRO A 151 3.90 14.38 -6.57
C PRO A 151 4.19 14.12 -8.05
N ASN A 152 5.36 14.54 -8.56
CA ASN A 152 5.76 14.33 -9.95
C ASN A 152 6.19 12.89 -10.25
N ARG A 153 6.52 12.10 -9.21
CA ARG A 153 6.90 10.68 -9.39
C ARG A 153 5.72 9.83 -9.83
N TRP A 154 4.50 10.22 -9.47
CA TRP A 154 3.30 9.45 -9.81
C TRP A 154 3.04 9.34 -11.31
N ASP A 155 3.48 10.30 -12.11
CA ASP A 155 3.32 10.25 -13.57
C ASP A 155 4.21 9.17 -14.20
N HIS A 156 5.35 8.87 -13.58
CA HIS A 156 6.26 7.80 -14.00
C HIS A 156 5.85 6.44 -13.42
N LEU A 157 5.40 6.41 -12.17
CA LEU A 157 5.00 5.19 -11.47
C LEU A 157 3.65 4.63 -11.96
N GLY A 158 2.73 5.51 -12.38
CA GLY A 158 1.45 5.15 -12.96
C GLY A 158 0.49 4.42 -12.01
N ILE A 159 -0.54 3.82 -12.61
CA ILE A 159 -1.63 3.16 -11.89
C ILE A 159 -1.16 1.95 -11.07
N SER A 160 -0.16 1.20 -11.56
CA SER A 160 0.34 0.01 -10.87
C SER A 160 0.89 0.35 -9.48
N ALA A 161 1.51 1.51 -9.31
CA ALA A 161 1.97 1.97 -8.00
C ALA A 161 0.81 2.40 -7.10
N VAL A 162 -0.20 3.09 -7.63
CA VAL A 162 -1.41 3.47 -6.88
C VAL A 162 -2.10 2.22 -6.34
N GLN A 163 -2.26 1.19 -7.18
CA GLN A 163 -2.78 -0.13 -6.78
C GLN A 163 -1.99 -0.72 -5.60
N ARG A 164 -0.65 -0.82 -5.74
CA ARG A 164 0.21 -1.36 -4.68
C ARG A 164 0.04 -0.58 -3.38
N TYR A 165 0.21 0.74 -3.42
CA TYR A 165 0.21 1.56 -2.20
C TYR A 165 -1.14 1.55 -1.51
N VAL A 166 -2.26 1.63 -2.24
CA VAL A 166 -3.59 1.58 -1.62
C VAL A 166 -3.84 0.23 -0.95
N ALA A 167 -3.49 -0.87 -1.60
CA ALA A 167 -3.66 -2.21 -1.05
C ALA A 167 -2.76 -2.46 0.17
N MET A 168 -1.47 -2.11 0.10
CA MET A 168 -0.57 -2.21 1.25
C MET A 168 -1.00 -1.28 2.40
N ASN A 169 -1.59 -0.12 2.07
CA ASN A 169 -2.17 0.76 3.08
C ASN A 169 -3.37 0.17 3.81
N GLU A 170 -4.08 -0.79 3.22
CA GLU A 170 -5.16 -1.46 3.91
C GLU A 170 -4.60 -2.24 5.09
N ILE A 171 -3.52 -3.00 4.88
CA ILE A 171 -2.81 -3.70 5.96
C ILE A 171 -2.35 -2.70 7.02
N ARG A 172 -1.70 -1.59 6.62
CA ARG A 172 -1.30 -0.53 7.55
C ARG A 172 -2.48 0.03 8.35
N CYS A 173 -3.61 0.29 7.70
CA CYS A 173 -4.81 0.84 8.32
C CYS A 173 -5.37 -0.11 9.38
N ARG A 174 -5.53 -1.38 9.02
CA ARG A 174 -6.01 -2.44 9.92
C ARG A 174 -5.05 -2.66 11.10
N LEU A 175 -3.73 -2.61 10.88
CA LEU A 175 -2.74 -2.72 11.96
C LEU A 175 -2.81 -1.54 12.95
N ILE A 176 -3.10 -0.33 12.45
CA ILE A 176 -3.29 0.87 13.30
C ILE A 176 -4.63 0.77 14.06
N GLU A 177 -5.70 0.36 13.40
CA GLU A 177 -7.02 0.11 14.02
C GLU A 177 -6.93 -0.93 15.14
N ALA A 178 -6.17 -2.01 14.92
CA ALA A 178 -5.88 -3.03 15.92
C ALA A 178 -4.92 -2.55 17.04
N LYS A 179 -4.39 -1.32 16.96
CA LYS A 179 -3.36 -0.78 17.87
C LYS A 179 -2.11 -1.67 17.97
N ALA A 180 -1.85 -2.46 16.94
CA ALA A 180 -0.76 -3.43 16.88
C ALA A 180 0.54 -2.81 16.34
N ALA A 181 0.44 -1.89 15.36
CA ALA A 181 1.59 -1.19 14.81
C ALA A 181 2.10 -0.09 15.75
N LYS A 182 3.34 -0.22 16.23
CA LYS A 182 4.05 0.81 17.01
C LYS A 182 4.81 1.79 16.11
N ALA A 183 5.34 1.28 15.00
CA ALA A 183 6.04 2.07 13.99
C ALA A 183 5.75 1.50 12.60
N TRP A 184 5.83 2.36 11.57
CA TRP A 184 5.68 1.99 10.17
C TRP A 184 6.69 2.77 9.31
N LYS A 185 7.37 2.10 8.37
CA LYS A 185 8.26 2.73 7.39
C LYS A 185 7.97 2.22 5.98
N TRP A 186 7.90 3.12 5.02
CA TRP A 186 7.78 2.79 3.60
C TRP A 186 9.15 2.63 2.97
N ASN A 187 9.31 1.61 2.14
CA ASN A 187 10.54 1.31 1.41
C ASN A 187 11.82 1.32 2.28
N PRO A 188 11.82 0.77 3.51
CA PRO A 188 12.99 0.86 4.39
C PRO A 188 14.18 0.13 3.79
N SER A 189 15.39 0.64 4.06
CA SER A 189 16.60 -0.02 3.60
C SER A 189 16.90 -1.24 4.48
N LEU A 190 17.14 -2.39 3.84
CA LEU A 190 17.36 -3.66 4.54
C LEU A 190 18.84 -3.93 4.87
N THR A 191 19.75 -3.09 4.38
CA THR A 191 21.20 -3.07 4.71
C THR A 191 21.84 -1.81 4.11
N PHE A 192 23.10 -1.51 4.45
CA PHE A 192 23.94 -0.57 3.71
C PHE A 192 24.36 -1.05 2.29
N TYR A 193 23.93 -2.25 1.84
CA TYR A 193 24.28 -2.74 0.50
C TYR A 193 23.38 -2.13 -0.57
N LYS A 194 23.99 -1.36 -1.48
CA LYS A 194 23.30 -0.59 -2.53
C LYS A 194 22.47 -1.42 -3.53
N ASN A 195 22.61 -2.75 -3.55
CA ASN A 195 22.02 -3.62 -4.57
C ASN A 195 20.94 -4.59 -4.03
N ILE A 196 20.54 -4.45 -2.76
CA ILE A 196 19.45 -5.27 -2.19
C ILE A 196 18.11 -4.58 -2.45
N ARG A 197 17.14 -5.35 -2.94
CA ARG A 197 15.77 -4.84 -3.11
C ARG A 197 15.12 -4.60 -1.75
N ASN A 198 14.86 -3.33 -1.44
CA ASN A 198 14.16 -2.91 -0.22
C ASN A 198 12.72 -3.46 -0.19
N PRO A 199 12.20 -3.90 0.97
CA PRO A 199 10.78 -4.24 1.14
C PRO A 199 9.88 -3.05 0.84
N MET A 200 8.64 -3.29 0.42
CA MET A 200 7.67 -2.23 0.18
C MET A 200 7.31 -1.47 1.47
N GLY A 201 7.18 -2.18 2.58
CA GLY A 201 6.90 -1.58 3.89
C GLY A 201 7.49 -2.41 5.02
N ALA A 202 7.60 -1.82 6.20
CA ALA A 202 7.87 -2.54 7.43
C ALA A 202 7.14 -1.93 8.61
N ALA A 203 6.85 -2.76 9.61
CA ALA A 203 6.19 -2.32 10.83
C ALA A 203 6.76 -3.03 12.06
N GLU A 204 6.89 -2.28 13.16
CA GLU A 204 7.11 -2.85 14.48
C GLU A 204 5.74 -3.25 15.06
N ILE A 205 5.52 -4.55 15.23
CA ILE A 205 4.26 -5.13 15.68
C ILE A 205 4.36 -5.58 17.12
N ARG A 206 3.40 -5.13 17.94
CA ARG A 206 3.25 -5.60 19.31
C ARG A 206 2.65 -6.99 19.32
N THR A 207 3.29 -7.92 20.03
CA THR A 207 2.74 -9.26 20.28
C THR A 207 2.78 -9.58 21.78
N PRO A 208 2.02 -10.57 22.26
CA PRO A 208 2.05 -11.00 23.66
C PRO A 208 3.43 -11.48 24.14
N ARG A 209 4.31 -11.87 23.21
CA ARG A 209 5.66 -12.39 23.51
C ARG A 209 6.77 -11.36 23.30
N GLY A 210 6.41 -10.10 23.07
CA GLY A 210 7.35 -9.03 22.71
C GLY A 210 7.16 -8.57 21.27
N ASN A 211 7.82 -7.48 20.91
CA ASN A 211 7.65 -6.88 19.59
C ASN A 211 8.43 -7.65 18.52
N ILE A 212 7.89 -7.68 17.31
CA ILE A 212 8.53 -8.27 16.14
C ILE A 212 8.49 -7.27 14.97
N ASN A 213 9.36 -7.45 13.99
CA ASN A 213 9.34 -6.66 12.76
C ASN A 213 8.60 -7.43 11.66
N PHE A 214 7.50 -6.87 11.17
CA PHE A 214 6.90 -7.29 9.91
C PHE A 214 7.65 -6.61 8.77
N ILE A 215 8.19 -7.41 7.86
CA ILE A 215 8.88 -6.97 6.64
C ILE A 215 7.97 -7.31 5.46
N MET A 216 7.32 -6.32 4.89
CA MET A 216 6.19 -6.51 3.99
C MET A 216 6.54 -6.31 2.52
N GLU A 217 6.03 -7.20 1.69
CA GLU A 217 6.00 -7.06 0.25
C GLU A 217 4.61 -7.36 -0.30
N ARG A 218 4.23 -6.71 -1.40
CA ARG A 218 2.96 -7.01 -2.08
C ARG A 218 3.21 -7.71 -3.41
N LEU A 219 2.48 -8.79 -3.64
CA LEU A 219 2.38 -9.38 -4.96
C LEU A 219 1.57 -8.47 -5.89
N GLN A 220 1.79 -8.63 -7.20
CA GLN A 220 0.98 -7.92 -8.18
C GLN A 220 0.82 -8.73 -9.46
N MET A 221 -0.44 -8.95 -9.89
CA MET A 221 -0.74 -9.78 -11.08
C MET A 221 -0.23 -9.18 -12.39
N SER A 222 -0.07 -7.86 -12.47
CA SER A 222 0.43 -7.19 -13.68
C SER A 222 1.94 -7.35 -13.92
N GLN A 223 2.65 -8.10 -13.06
CA GLN A 223 4.06 -8.43 -13.24
C GLN A 223 4.28 -9.93 -12.99
N ASP A 224 5.44 -10.46 -13.39
CA ASP A 224 5.93 -11.76 -12.94
C ASP A 224 6.24 -11.72 -11.43
N PHE A 225 5.20 -11.86 -10.61
CA PHE A 225 5.30 -11.79 -9.15
C PHE A 225 6.08 -12.98 -8.59
N VAL A 226 6.02 -14.16 -9.23
CA VAL A 226 6.75 -15.36 -8.81
C VAL A 226 8.26 -15.13 -8.97
N GLY A 227 8.71 -14.76 -10.16
CA GLY A 227 10.11 -14.47 -10.43
C GLY A 227 10.62 -13.29 -9.62
N PHE A 228 9.81 -12.23 -9.49
CA PHE A 228 10.13 -11.07 -8.66
C PHE A 228 10.39 -11.46 -7.19
N MET A 229 9.47 -12.22 -6.58
CA MET A 229 9.59 -12.63 -5.19
C MET A 229 10.70 -13.65 -4.98
N LYS A 230 10.85 -14.63 -5.86
CA LYS A 230 11.95 -15.61 -5.79
C LYS A 230 13.31 -14.91 -5.76
N SER A 231 13.51 -13.95 -6.66
CA SER A 231 14.73 -13.15 -6.71
C SER A 231 14.94 -12.34 -5.43
N LYS A 232 13.88 -11.70 -4.94
CA LYS A 232 13.92 -10.82 -3.76
C LYS A 232 14.19 -11.59 -2.47
N LEU A 233 13.47 -12.68 -2.22
CA LEU A 233 13.66 -13.51 -1.03
C LEU A 233 15.06 -14.13 -1.01
N HIS A 234 15.58 -14.56 -2.16
CA HIS A 234 16.96 -15.06 -2.23
C HIS A 234 18.01 -13.99 -1.93
N GLN A 235 17.77 -12.72 -2.28
CA GLN A 235 18.64 -11.62 -1.84
C GLN A 235 18.57 -11.43 -0.33
N TRP A 236 17.39 -11.53 0.27
CA TRP A 236 17.20 -11.40 1.71
C TRP A 236 17.82 -12.57 2.47
N THR A 237 17.79 -13.79 1.93
CA THR A 237 18.55 -14.94 2.48
C THR A 237 20.03 -14.61 2.64
N LYS A 238 20.66 -14.01 1.62
CA LYS A 238 22.09 -13.63 1.69
C LYS A 238 22.37 -12.57 2.76
N VAL A 239 21.40 -11.70 3.05
CA VAL A 239 21.52 -10.74 4.15
C VAL A 239 21.41 -11.47 5.48
N PHE A 240 20.37 -12.29 5.63
CA PHE A 240 20.10 -13.04 6.86
C PHE A 240 21.24 -13.99 7.22
N GLU A 241 21.81 -14.72 6.27
CA GLU A 241 22.95 -15.61 6.52
C GLU A 241 24.17 -14.86 7.08
N LYS A 242 24.38 -13.61 6.66
CA LYS A 242 25.51 -12.79 7.11
C LYS A 242 25.27 -12.13 8.47
N GLN A 243 24.06 -11.64 8.70
CA GLN A 243 23.73 -10.81 9.86
C GLN A 243 22.94 -11.55 10.94
N GLN A 244 22.50 -12.78 10.64
CA GLN A 244 21.54 -13.56 11.44
C GLN A 244 20.24 -12.81 11.72
N ASN A 245 19.95 -11.76 10.94
CA ASN A 245 18.77 -10.92 11.04
C ASN A 245 18.53 -10.17 9.70
N LEU A 246 17.32 -9.64 9.50
CA LEU A 246 16.97 -8.70 8.44
C LEU A 246 16.85 -7.29 9.06
N LEU A 247 18.00 -6.63 9.25
CA LEU A 247 18.05 -5.32 9.90
C LEU A 247 17.44 -4.24 9.01
N LEU A 248 16.60 -3.39 9.58
CA LEU A 248 15.96 -2.29 8.86
C LEU A 248 16.46 -0.96 9.40
N ASP A 249 16.81 -0.07 8.49
CA ASP A 249 17.25 1.28 8.81
C ASP A 249 16.18 2.06 9.60
N ASP A 250 16.59 2.79 10.64
CA ASP A 250 15.75 3.49 11.63
C ASP A 250 14.66 2.63 12.30
N MET A 251 14.87 1.31 12.46
CA MET A 251 13.99 0.43 13.20
C MET A 251 14.76 -0.39 14.24
N HIS A 252 14.09 -0.77 15.32
CA HIS A 252 14.67 -1.62 16.35
C HIS A 252 15.04 -3.00 15.79
N GLU A 253 16.15 -3.57 16.28
CA GLU A 253 16.59 -4.92 15.94
C GLU A 253 15.70 -5.96 16.64
N LEU A 254 14.60 -6.33 15.98
CA LEU A 254 13.63 -7.31 16.45
C LEU A 254 13.60 -8.55 15.55
N LEU A 255 12.95 -9.61 16.01
CA LEU A 255 12.78 -10.83 15.22
C LEU A 255 12.02 -10.49 13.92
N PRO A 256 12.56 -10.82 12.74
CA PRO A 256 11.92 -10.50 11.48
C PRO A 256 10.92 -11.59 11.10
N THR A 257 9.75 -11.14 10.66
CA THR A 257 8.77 -11.98 9.97
C THR A 257 8.46 -11.33 8.63
N VAL A 258 8.80 -12.02 7.54
CA VAL A 258 8.47 -11.59 6.20
C VAL A 258 7.00 -11.83 5.93
N ILE A 259 6.28 -10.79 5.54
CA ILE A 259 4.85 -10.83 5.22
C ILE A 259 4.68 -10.58 3.73
N ILE A 260 4.08 -11.53 3.03
CA ILE A 260 3.79 -11.43 1.61
C ILE A 260 2.28 -11.21 1.45
N SER A 261 1.90 -10.00 1.04
CA SER A 261 0.50 -9.66 0.77
C SER A 261 0.08 -10.15 -0.60
N ALA A 262 -0.90 -11.04 -0.64
CA ALA A 262 -1.52 -11.58 -1.83
C ALA A 262 -2.98 -11.11 -1.90
N SER A 263 -3.43 -10.68 -3.07
CA SER A 263 -4.82 -10.24 -3.27
C SER A 263 -5.83 -11.39 -3.13
N THR A 264 -5.42 -12.62 -3.48
CA THR A 264 -6.22 -13.85 -3.35
C THR A 264 -5.38 -14.98 -2.76
N LEU A 265 -6.05 -15.97 -2.17
CA LEU A 265 -5.41 -17.20 -1.68
C LEU A 265 -4.73 -17.96 -2.83
N SER A 266 -5.39 -18.06 -3.98
CA SER A 266 -4.86 -18.75 -5.18
C SER A 266 -3.52 -18.18 -5.64
N MET A 267 -3.33 -16.86 -5.53
CA MET A 267 -2.06 -16.23 -5.86
C MET A 267 -0.96 -16.54 -4.83
N GLY A 268 -1.33 -16.60 -3.54
CA GLY A 268 -0.45 -17.04 -2.45
C GLY A 268 -0.01 -18.50 -2.61
N GLU A 269 -0.95 -19.41 -2.90
CA GLU A 269 -0.69 -20.84 -3.12
C GLU A 269 0.21 -21.07 -4.33
N THR A 270 -0.03 -20.32 -5.41
CA THR A 270 0.83 -20.37 -6.60
C THR A 270 2.25 -19.94 -6.26
N LEU A 271 2.42 -18.85 -5.52
CA LEU A 271 3.75 -18.42 -5.08
C LEU A 271 4.42 -19.50 -4.22
N HIS A 272 3.70 -20.06 -3.25
CA HIS A 272 4.25 -21.08 -2.36
C HIS A 272 4.67 -22.34 -3.12
N THR A 273 3.84 -22.82 -4.04
CA THR A 273 4.14 -24.00 -4.88
C THR A 273 5.41 -23.80 -5.71
N ASN A 274 5.65 -22.59 -6.23
CA ASN A 274 6.78 -22.31 -7.11
C ASN A 274 8.07 -21.90 -6.37
N VAL A 275 7.95 -21.37 -5.16
CA VAL A 275 9.07 -20.76 -4.41
C VAL A 275 9.42 -21.52 -3.13
N MET A 276 8.54 -22.39 -2.63
CA MET A 276 8.70 -23.17 -1.39
C MET A 276 9.01 -22.26 -0.19
N LEU A 277 8.06 -21.39 0.15
CA LEU A 277 8.22 -20.33 1.16
C LEU A 277 8.64 -20.82 2.56
N ASP A 278 8.44 -22.10 2.89
CA ASP A 278 8.87 -22.75 4.13
C ASP A 278 10.37 -23.09 4.18
N THR A 279 11.08 -22.97 3.06
CA THR A 279 12.52 -23.33 2.95
C THR A 279 13.47 -22.19 3.29
N PHE A 280 12.96 -20.98 3.54
CA PHE A 280 13.79 -19.81 3.85
C PHE A 280 14.23 -19.80 5.32
N PRO A 281 15.41 -19.21 5.66
CA PRO A 281 15.95 -19.25 7.01
C PRO A 281 15.27 -18.28 8.01
N PHE A 282 14.23 -17.58 7.57
CA PHE A 282 13.43 -16.64 8.37
C PHE A 282 11.95 -16.95 8.21
N ASN A 283 11.14 -16.47 9.15
CA ASN A 283 9.69 -16.68 9.09
C ASN A 283 9.10 -15.97 7.88
N VAL A 284 8.34 -16.70 7.07
CA VAL A 284 7.55 -16.15 5.95
C VAL A 284 6.10 -16.49 6.19
N TRP A 285 5.23 -15.47 6.21
CA TRP A 285 3.78 -15.63 6.21
C TRP A 285 3.18 -14.96 4.98
N VAL A 286 2.04 -15.47 4.54
CA VAL A 286 1.23 -14.86 3.48
C VAL A 286 0.01 -14.21 4.13
N THR A 287 -0.25 -12.94 3.80
CA THR A 287 -1.50 -12.26 4.18
C THR A 287 -2.40 -12.19 2.95
N VAL A 288 -3.64 -12.66 3.07
CA VAL A 288 -4.59 -12.75 1.96
C VAL A 288 -5.63 -11.63 2.09
N GLU A 289 -5.67 -10.72 1.11
CA GLU A 289 -6.50 -9.51 1.15
C GLU A 289 -8.01 -9.83 1.14
N GLU A 290 -8.46 -10.81 0.35
CA GLU A 290 -9.88 -11.23 0.33
C GLU A 290 -10.37 -11.74 1.71
N ASP A 291 -9.51 -12.45 2.45
CA ASP A 291 -9.84 -12.96 3.78
C ASP A 291 -9.77 -11.86 4.85
N MET A 292 -8.91 -10.86 4.64
CA MET A 292 -8.88 -9.65 5.47
C MET A 292 -10.17 -8.83 5.32
N GLU A 293 -10.74 -8.79 4.12
CA GLU A 293 -12.00 -8.11 3.83
C GLU A 293 -13.20 -8.84 4.45
N SER A 294 -13.26 -10.18 4.35
CA SER A 294 -14.40 -10.96 4.83
C SER A 294 -14.34 -11.31 6.32
N ASP A 295 -13.15 -11.68 6.83
CA ASP A 295 -13.01 -12.35 8.14
C ASP A 295 -12.16 -11.53 9.13
N GLY A 296 -11.63 -10.38 8.73
CA GLY A 296 -10.78 -9.53 9.57
C GLY A 296 -9.28 -9.82 9.44
N LEU A 297 -8.46 -8.90 9.96
CA LEU A 297 -7.00 -8.95 9.82
C LEU A 297 -6.40 -10.15 10.57
N GLU A 298 -6.91 -10.46 11.75
CA GLU A 298 -6.44 -11.57 12.59
C GLU A 298 -6.58 -12.94 11.92
N ASN A 299 -7.51 -13.08 10.97
CA ASN A 299 -7.78 -14.32 10.26
C ASN A 299 -7.19 -14.34 8.85
N SER A 300 -6.48 -13.31 8.40
CA SER A 300 -6.01 -13.23 7.00
C SER A 300 -4.61 -13.79 6.78
N PHE A 301 -3.98 -14.38 7.80
CA PHE A 301 -2.60 -14.86 7.72
C PHE A 301 -2.52 -16.36 7.48
N TYR A 302 -1.50 -16.75 6.72
CA TYR A 302 -1.22 -18.12 6.32
C TYR A 302 0.26 -18.42 6.52
N ARG A 303 0.54 -19.57 7.13
CA ARG A 303 1.89 -20.11 7.29
C ARG A 303 2.14 -21.19 6.24
N PRO A 304 3.27 -21.15 5.52
CA PRO A 304 3.67 -22.25 4.66
C PRO A 304 4.04 -23.48 5.52
N GLU A 305 3.40 -24.61 5.24
CA GLU A 305 3.67 -25.91 5.87
C GLU A 305 3.75 -27.00 4.78
N GLY A 306 4.98 -27.34 4.37
CA GLY A 306 5.21 -28.35 3.34
C GLY A 306 4.76 -27.87 1.96
N LYS A 307 3.64 -28.39 1.46
CA LYS A 307 3.07 -28.01 0.16
C LYS A 307 1.87 -27.07 0.25
N GLU A 308 1.42 -26.76 1.47
CA GLU A 308 0.17 -26.05 1.69
C GLU A 308 0.38 -24.73 2.43
N LEU A 309 -0.51 -23.79 2.18
CA LEU A 309 -0.66 -22.59 3.00
C LEU A 309 -1.72 -22.85 4.07
N LYS A 310 -1.28 -22.99 5.32
CA LYS A 310 -2.18 -23.22 6.44
C LYS A 310 -2.59 -21.90 7.08
N ARG A 311 -3.90 -21.67 7.14
CA ARG A 311 -4.46 -20.48 7.80
C ARG A 311 -4.09 -20.47 9.28
N ILE A 312 -3.62 -19.32 9.77
CA ILE A 312 -3.30 -19.09 11.18
C ILE A 312 -4.10 -17.91 11.70
N LYS A 313 -4.50 -17.97 12.97
CA LYS A 313 -5.15 -16.86 13.66
C LYS A 313 -4.14 -16.10 14.49
N LEU A 314 -4.07 -14.78 14.30
CA LEU A 314 -3.22 -13.88 15.08
C LEU A 314 -4.09 -13.08 16.05
N ASP A 315 -4.46 -13.68 17.19
CA ASP A 315 -5.43 -13.08 18.14
C ASP A 315 -5.06 -11.68 18.62
N PHE A 316 -3.76 -11.35 18.71
CA PHE A 316 -3.30 -10.01 19.07
C PHE A 316 -3.57 -8.92 18.02
N LEU A 317 -4.07 -9.30 16.85
CA LEU A 317 -4.55 -8.39 15.81
C LEU A 317 -6.08 -8.20 15.86
N SER A 318 -6.80 -8.95 16.70
CA SER A 318 -8.21 -8.68 16.93
C SER A 318 -8.33 -7.28 17.57
N GLY A 319 -8.94 -6.33 16.85
CA GLY A 319 -9.11 -4.98 17.36
C GLY A 319 -9.82 -5.04 18.70
N SER A 320 -9.16 -4.57 19.76
CA SER A 320 -9.81 -4.43 21.07
C SER A 320 -10.91 -3.37 20.92
N SER A 321 -12.17 -3.82 21.01
CA SER A 321 -13.37 -2.98 21.03
C SER A 321 -13.25 -1.85 22.05
#